data_AF-A0A955TXJ7-F1
#
_entry.id   AF-A0A955TXJ7-F1
#
_cell.length_a   1.000
_cell.length_b   1.000
_cell.length_c   1.000
_cell.angle_alpha   90.00
_cell.angle_beta   90.00
_cell.angle_gamma   90.00
#
_symmetry.space_group_name_H-M   'P 1'
#
loop_
_entity.id
_entity.type
_entity.pdbx_description
1 polymer ?
#
loop_
_entity_poly.entity_id
_entity_poly.type
_entity_poly.pdbx_seq_one_letter_code
_entity_poly.pdbx_strand_id
1 'polypeptide(L)'
;MISTPSLHPFFSHFPGAMFAAGCVLLYLGKKNNKPVLYGAASLNFTFGLLATVLAGLTGMLASDLGLRQVSEVEGHQGYAFAMLLTYVAGTVFSYTQKFSQGAKWVYAGNFFLLVMTYYSGYLLVFRSAG
;
A
#
# COMPACT_ATOMS: atom_id res chain seq x y z
N MET A 1 0.59 -29.00 7.74
CA MET A 1 0.69 -28.00 6.65
C MET A 1 -0.36 -26.92 6.89
N ILE A 2 0.00 -25.80 7.49
CA ILE A 2 -0.92 -24.65 7.60
C ILE A 2 -0.14 -23.44 7.07
N SER A 3 -0.30 -23.20 5.76
CA SER A 3 0.25 -22.10 4.95
C SER A 3 1.76 -22.06 4.70
N THR A 4 2.22 -22.81 3.69
CA THR A 4 3.29 -22.35 2.80
C THR A 4 2.73 -22.55 1.38
N PRO A 5 2.62 -21.50 0.52
CA PRO A 5 3.58 -20.42 0.30
C PRO A 5 2.99 -18.99 0.42
N SER A 6 3.82 -17.99 0.72
CA SER A 6 3.60 -16.59 0.28
C SER A 6 2.50 -15.71 0.94
N LEU A 7 2.28 -15.80 2.27
CA LEU A 7 1.37 -14.89 2.98
C LEU A 7 1.72 -13.39 2.76
N HIS A 8 3.00 -13.06 2.81
CA HIS A 8 3.49 -11.70 2.57
C HIS A 8 3.28 -11.24 1.12
N PRO A 9 3.65 -12.00 0.07
CA PRO A 9 3.28 -11.68 -1.31
C PRO A 9 1.77 -11.52 -1.54
N PHE A 10 0.92 -12.29 -0.86
CA PHE A 10 -0.54 -12.08 -0.94
C PHE A 10 -0.96 -10.71 -0.41
N PHE A 11 -0.51 -10.36 0.81
CA PHE A 11 -0.84 -9.07 1.41
C PHE A 11 -0.15 -7.88 0.74
N SER A 12 1.00 -8.06 0.08
CA SER A 12 1.75 -6.95 -0.51
C SER A 12 1.09 -6.35 -1.76
N HIS A 13 0.23 -7.10 -2.46
CA HIS A 13 -0.46 -6.64 -3.67
C HIS A 13 -1.79 -5.90 -3.37
N PHE A 14 -2.40 -6.20 -2.22
CA PHE A 14 -3.67 -5.61 -1.80
C PHE A 14 -3.62 -4.09 -1.61
N PRO A 15 -2.57 -3.49 -0.98
CA PRO A 15 -2.44 -2.05 -0.84
C PRO A 15 -2.56 -1.29 -2.16
N GLY A 16 -1.83 -1.71 -3.18
CA GLY A 16 -1.86 -1.06 -4.49
C GLY A 16 -3.22 -1.15 -5.16
N ALA A 17 -3.84 -2.33 -5.13
CA ALA A 17 -5.17 -2.54 -5.70
C ALA A 17 -6.24 -1.70 -5.00
N MET A 18 -6.26 -1.69 -3.67
CA MET A 18 -7.22 -0.91 -2.88
C MET A 18 -6.99 0.59 -3.01
N PHE A 19 -5.73 1.04 -3.05
CA PHE A 19 -5.38 2.44 -3.28
C PHE A 19 -5.91 2.92 -4.64
N ALA A 20 -5.61 2.18 -5.71
CA ALA A 20 -6.06 2.52 -7.05
C ALA A 20 -7.59 2.55 -7.14
N ALA A 21 -8.28 1.55 -6.59
CA ALA A 21 -9.73 1.51 -6.53
C ALA A 21 -10.30 2.71 -5.76
N GLY A 22 -9.71 3.07 -4.61
CA GLY A 22 -10.09 4.24 -3.83
C GLY A 22 -9.96 5.56 -4.61
N CYS A 23 -8.84 5.77 -5.30
CA CYS A 23 -8.64 6.95 -6.15
C CYS A 23 -9.65 7.01 -7.32
N VAL A 24 -9.90 5.88 -7.98
CA VAL A 24 -10.89 5.79 -9.07
C VAL A 24 -12.29 6.12 -8.55
N LEU A 25 -12.68 5.62 -7.37
CA LEU A 25 -13.97 5.91 -6.76
C LEU A 25 -14.10 7.39 -6.36
N LEU A 26 -13.05 8.03 -5.83
CA LEU A 26 -13.04 9.47 -5.60
C LEU A 26 -13.23 10.26 -6.90
N TYR A 27 -12.51 9.88 -7.96
CA TYR A 27 -12.62 10.50 -9.27
C TYR A 27 -14.02 10.35 -9.86
N LEU A 28 -14.57 9.13 -9.89
CA LEU A 28 -15.91 8.85 -10.42
C LEU A 28 -17.01 9.53 -9.58
N GLY A 29 -16.86 9.54 -8.25
CA GLY A 29 -17.77 10.24 -7.35
C GLY A 29 -17.84 11.74 -7.66
N LYS A 30 -16.67 12.35 -7.92
CA LYS A 30 -16.59 13.77 -8.30
C LYS A 30 -17.13 14.01 -9.71
N LYS A 31 -16.67 13.24 -10.69
CA LYS A 31 -17.04 13.39 -12.11
C LYS A 31 -18.54 13.24 -12.34
N ASN A 32 -19.15 12.26 -11.66
CA ASN A 32 -20.56 11.92 -11.86
C ASN A 32 -21.50 12.55 -10.82
N ASN A 33 -21.00 13.42 -9.94
CA ASN A 33 -21.76 13.99 -8.82
C ASN A 33 -22.46 12.91 -7.95
N LYS A 34 -21.76 11.81 -7.66
CA LYS A 34 -22.27 10.68 -6.86
C LYS A 34 -21.56 10.60 -5.51
N PRO A 35 -22.00 11.35 -4.48
CA PRO A 35 -21.30 11.42 -3.19
C PRO A 35 -21.26 10.10 -2.43
N VAL A 36 -22.18 9.17 -2.72
CA VAL A 36 -22.17 7.80 -2.17
C VAL A 36 -20.85 7.07 -2.47
N LEU A 37 -20.19 7.37 -3.60
CA LEU A 37 -18.91 6.75 -3.96
C LEU A 37 -17.75 7.20 -3.07
N TYR A 38 -17.89 8.31 -2.34
CA TYR A 38 -16.84 8.76 -1.43
C TYR A 38 -16.71 7.86 -0.21
N GLY A 39 -17.83 7.34 0.31
CA GLY A 39 -17.80 6.36 1.40
C GLY A 39 -17.11 5.07 0.97
N ALA A 40 -17.45 4.57 -0.21
CA ALA A 40 -16.81 3.40 -0.81
C ALA A 40 -15.31 3.63 -1.04
N ALA A 41 -14.91 4.82 -1.50
CA ALA A 41 -13.50 5.17 -1.66
C ALA A 41 -12.76 5.13 -0.32
N SER A 42 -13.29 5.78 0.71
CA SER A 42 -12.67 5.78 2.04
C SER A 42 -12.59 4.38 2.66
N LEU A 43 -13.58 3.53 2.41
CA LEU A 43 -13.52 2.13 2.82
C LEU A 43 -12.36 1.38 2.13
N ASN A 44 -12.13 1.60 0.85
CA ASN A 44 -10.98 1.04 0.13
C ASN A 44 -9.65 1.54 0.70
N PHE A 45 -9.53 2.84 1.01
CA PHE A 45 -8.35 3.37 1.70
C PHE A 45 -8.14 2.68 3.07
N THR A 46 -9.19 2.45 3.85
CA THR A 46 -9.09 1.73 5.13
C THR A 46 -8.61 0.28 4.96
N PHE A 47 -9.18 -0.48 4.02
CA PHE A 47 -8.75 -1.86 3.77
C PHE A 47 -7.32 -1.94 3.21
N GLY A 48 -6.94 -1.02 2.33
CA GLY A 48 -5.57 -0.96 1.83
C GLY A 48 -4.56 -0.57 2.91
N LEU A 49 -4.94 0.30 3.85
CA LEU A 49 -4.12 0.61 5.02
C LEU A 49 -3.94 -0.63 5.91
N LEU A 50 -5.02 -1.35 6.21
CA LEU A 50 -4.94 -2.60 6.97
C LEU A 50 -4.02 -3.62 6.27
N ALA A 51 -4.19 -3.79 4.96
CA ALA A 51 -3.34 -4.68 4.17
C ALA A 51 -1.88 -4.24 4.18
N THR A 52 -1.60 -2.94 4.20
CA THR A 52 -0.24 -2.39 4.28
C THR A 52 0.41 -2.75 5.61
N VAL A 53 -0.32 -2.60 6.72
CA VAL A 53 0.15 -3.01 8.05
C VAL A 53 0.41 -4.52 8.09
N LEU A 54 -0.52 -5.33 7.58
CA LEU A 54 -0.37 -6.79 7.54
C LEU A 54 0.82 -7.21 6.65
N ALA A 55 1.04 -6.54 5.52
CA ALA A 55 2.20 -6.78 4.67
C ALA A 55 3.50 -6.48 5.43
N GLY A 56 3.59 -5.36 6.15
CA GLY A 56 4.75 -5.04 6.98
C GLY A 56 5.02 -6.09 8.06
N LEU A 57 4.00 -6.46 8.85
CA LEU A 57 4.12 -7.46 9.92
C LEU A 57 4.55 -8.83 9.38
N THR A 58 3.92 -9.28 8.30
CA THR A 58 4.24 -10.58 7.67
C THR A 58 5.60 -10.59 6.99
N GLY A 59 6.08 -9.44 6.51
CA GLY A 59 7.42 -9.28 5.96
C GLY A 59 8.51 -9.37 7.05
N MET A 60 8.30 -8.72 8.19
CA MET A 60 9.21 -8.83 9.34
C MET A 60 9.27 -10.27 9.86
N LEU A 61 8.11 -10.91 10.04
CA LEU A 61 8.06 -12.31 10.46
C LEU A 61 8.82 -13.24 9.49
N ALA A 62 8.71 -13.02 8.18
CA ALA A 62 9.45 -13.80 7.20
C ALA A 62 10.97 -13.62 7.33
N SER A 63 11.43 -12.41 7.66
CA SER A 63 12.84 -12.13 7.95
C SER A 63 13.31 -12.85 9.22
N ASP A 64 12.53 -12.78 10.31
CA ASP A 64 12.86 -13.41 11.59
C ASP A 64 12.94 -14.94 11.49
N LEU A 65 12.13 -15.54 10.61
CA LEU A 65 12.16 -16.98 10.30
C LEU A 65 13.31 -17.38 9.35
N GLY A 66 14.16 -16.42 8.93
CA GLY A 66 15.27 -16.68 8.02
C GLY A 66 14.84 -17.02 6.58
N LEU A 67 13.62 -16.67 6.18
CA LEU A 67 13.10 -16.93 4.83
C LEU A 67 13.62 -15.92 3.78
N ARG A 68 14.24 -14.81 4.23
CA ARG A 68 14.86 -13.75 3.43
C ARG A 68 16.07 -13.19 4.14
N GLN A 69 17.07 -12.69 3.41
CA GLN A 69 18.24 -12.07 4.04
C GLN A 69 17.90 -10.68 4.58
N VAL A 70 18.51 -10.31 5.71
CA VAL A 70 18.29 -9.00 6.36
C VAL A 70 18.64 -7.84 5.42
N SER A 71 19.75 -7.95 4.69
CA SER A 71 20.20 -6.96 3.71
C SER A 71 19.21 -6.75 2.56
N GLU A 72 18.47 -7.80 2.17
CA GLU A 72 17.40 -7.70 1.17
C GLU A 72 16.21 -6.92 1.75
N VAL A 73 15.87 -7.15 3.02
CA VAL A 73 14.69 -6.57 3.65
C VAL A 73 14.86 -5.08 3.96
N GLU A 74 16.04 -4.65 4.42
CA GLU A 74 16.30 -3.26 4.85
C GLU A 74 16.10 -2.22 3.72
N GLY A 75 16.55 -2.52 2.49
CA GLY A 75 16.40 -1.62 1.35
C GLY A 75 14.95 -1.40 0.88
N HIS A 76 14.08 -2.38 1.13
CA HIS A 76 12.65 -2.31 0.80
C HIS A 76 11.81 -1.71 1.95
N GLN A 77 12.22 -1.92 3.19
CA GLN A 77 11.53 -1.42 4.38
C GLN A 77 11.39 0.11 4.41
N GLY A 78 12.40 0.86 3.94
CA GLY A 78 12.35 2.31 3.91
C GLY A 78 11.19 2.85 3.06
N TYR A 79 11.03 2.32 1.84
CA TYR A 79 9.91 2.68 0.97
C TYR A 79 8.57 2.20 1.52
N ALA A 80 8.52 0.98 2.06
CA ALA A 80 7.30 0.42 2.65
C ALA A 80 6.80 1.23 3.86
N PHE A 81 7.73 1.72 4.71
CA PHE A 81 7.38 2.55 5.86
C PHE A 81 6.91 3.95 5.44
N ALA A 82 7.61 4.61 4.52
CA ALA A 82 7.15 5.88 3.97
C ALA A 82 5.77 5.73 3.29
N MET A 83 5.57 4.63 2.55
CA MET A 83 4.28 4.29 1.94
C MET A 83 3.20 4.18 3.02
N LEU A 84 3.43 3.42 4.11
CA LEU A 84 2.49 3.31 5.23
C LEU A 84 2.08 4.68 5.79
N LEU A 85 3.03 5.58 6.06
CA LEU A 85 2.74 6.92 6.60
C LEU A 85 1.87 7.73 5.64
N THR A 86 2.21 7.73 4.34
CA THR A 86 1.40 8.42 3.33
C THR A 86 0.04 7.74 3.12
N TYR A 87 -0.06 6.44 3.36
CA TYR A 87 -1.32 5.70 3.35
C TYR A 87 -2.23 6.11 4.51
N VAL A 88 -1.70 6.18 5.73
CA VAL A 88 -2.43 6.71 6.90
C VAL A 88 -2.95 8.11 6.61
N ALA A 89 -2.09 9.01 6.14
CA ALA A 89 -2.49 10.36 5.78
C ALA A 89 -3.57 10.37 4.68
N GLY A 90 -3.42 9.55 3.64
CA GLY A 90 -4.38 9.42 2.55
C GLY A 90 -5.76 8.96 3.01
N THR A 91 -5.80 7.97 3.91
CA THR A 91 -7.03 7.49 4.55
C THR A 91 -7.68 8.59 5.40
N VAL A 92 -6.91 9.31 6.22
CA VAL A 92 -7.46 10.45 6.99
C VAL A 92 -8.03 11.52 6.06
N PHE A 93 -7.32 11.87 5.00
CA PHE A 93 -7.79 12.82 4.00
C PHE A 93 -9.06 12.33 3.29
N SER A 94 -9.20 11.04 3.01
CA SER A 94 -10.39 10.52 2.32
C SER A 94 -11.68 10.74 3.13
N TYR A 95 -11.59 10.68 4.46
CA TYR A 95 -12.73 10.96 5.36
C TYR A 95 -12.98 12.45 5.60
N THR A 96 -11.93 13.26 5.69
CA THR A 96 -12.02 14.64 6.17
C THR A 96 -12.02 15.69 5.06
N GLN A 97 -11.02 15.65 4.17
CA GLN A 97 -10.77 16.69 3.16
C GLN A 97 -10.31 16.11 1.81
N LYS A 98 -11.06 15.13 1.29
CA LYS A 98 -10.75 14.29 0.12
C LYS A 98 -10.33 14.97 -1.19
N PHE A 99 -10.64 16.26 -1.36
CA PHE A 99 -10.29 17.02 -2.57
C PHE A 99 -9.39 18.23 -2.32
N SER A 100 -8.90 18.40 -1.09
CA SER A 100 -7.96 19.48 -0.77
C SER A 100 -6.67 19.32 -1.56
N GLN A 101 -5.92 20.42 -1.70
CA GLN A 101 -4.62 20.36 -2.39
C GLN A 101 -3.64 19.43 -1.64
N GLY A 102 -3.70 19.42 -0.31
CA GLY A 102 -2.93 18.48 0.52
C GLY A 102 -3.28 17.02 0.24
N ALA A 103 -4.57 16.68 0.16
CA ALA A 103 -5.01 15.32 -0.16
C ALA A 103 -4.46 14.83 -1.51
N LYS A 104 -4.50 15.68 -2.55
CA LYS A 104 -3.95 15.35 -3.87
C LYS A 104 -2.45 15.04 -3.82
N TRP A 105 -1.68 15.84 -3.09
CA TRP A 105 -0.24 15.62 -2.92
C TRP A 105 0.03 14.32 -2.17
N VAL A 106 -0.76 14.02 -1.13
CA VAL A 106 -0.64 12.76 -0.40
C VAL A 106 -0.98 11.56 -1.29
N TYR A 107 -2.04 11.63 -2.10
CA TYR A 107 -2.37 10.56 -3.04
C TYR A 107 -1.28 10.36 -4.10
N ALA A 108 -0.76 11.45 -4.69
CA ALA A 108 0.33 11.36 -5.65
C ALA A 108 1.62 10.78 -5.03
N GLY A 109 1.97 11.23 -3.82
CA GLY A 109 3.12 10.75 -3.07
C GLY A 109 2.99 9.28 -2.69
N ASN A 110 1.82 8.86 -2.22
CA ASN A 110 1.55 7.45 -1.91
C ASN A 110 1.64 6.59 -3.18
N PHE A 111 1.05 7.02 -4.31
CA PHE A 111 1.20 6.31 -5.59
C PHE A 111 2.68 6.10 -5.97
N PHE A 112 3.49 7.15 -5.87
CA PHE A 112 4.93 7.06 -6.14
C PHE A 112 5.64 6.07 -5.21
N LEU A 113 5.36 6.14 -3.91
CA LEU A 113 5.95 5.23 -2.92
C LEU A 113 5.49 3.78 -3.10
N LEU A 114 4.25 3.57 -3.54
CA LEU A 114 3.72 2.26 -3.92
C LEU A 114 4.54 1.66 -5.06
N VAL A 115 4.78 2.44 -6.12
CA VAL A 115 5.62 2.01 -7.25
C VAL A 115 7.04 1.69 -6.79
N MET A 116 7.66 2.53 -5.96
CA MET A 116 9.01 2.29 -5.44
C MET A 116 9.08 1.06 -4.54
N THR A 117 8.07 0.84 -3.71
CA THR A 117 7.94 -0.36 -2.86
C THR A 117 7.83 -1.61 -3.73
N TYR A 118 6.98 -1.60 -4.75
CA TYR A 118 6.82 -2.77 -5.63
C TYR A 118 8.04 -3.04 -6.49
N TYR A 119 8.66 -1.99 -7.01
CA TYR A 119 9.88 -2.10 -7.80
C TYR A 119 11.05 -2.63 -6.97
N SER A 120 11.29 -2.06 -5.78
CA SER A 120 12.30 -2.59 -4.87
C SER A 120 12.03 -4.04 -4.50
N GLY A 121 10.78 -4.39 -4.19
CA GLY A 121 10.38 -5.78 -3.91
C GLY A 121 10.63 -6.73 -5.10
N TYR A 122 10.38 -6.30 -6.34
CA TYR A 122 10.72 -7.06 -7.54
C TYR A 122 12.23 -7.31 -7.65
N LEU A 123 13.06 -6.29 -7.43
CA LEU A 123 14.52 -6.44 -7.47
C LEU A 123 15.02 -7.45 -6.43
N LEU A 124 14.41 -7.49 -5.23
CA LEU A 124 14.73 -8.47 -4.19
C LEU A 124 14.39 -9.91 -4.58
N VAL A 125 13.37 -10.12 -5.40
CA VAL A 125 12.95 -11.49 -5.77
C VAL A 125 13.69 -11.97 -7.00
N PHE A 126 13.94 -11.11 -7.98
CA PHE A 126 14.37 -11.52 -9.31
C PHE A 126 15.78 -11.04 -9.71
N ARG A 127 16.40 -10.12 -8.95
CA ARG A 127 17.70 -9.54 -9.30
C ARG A 127 18.81 -9.83 -8.27
N SER A 128 18.50 -10.27 -7.05
CA SER A 128 19.50 -10.74 -6.08
C SER A 128 20.02 -12.16 -6.34
N ALA A 129 19.44 -12.87 -7.32
CA ALA A 129 19.76 -14.26 -7.65
C ALA A 129 20.79 -14.46 -8.79
N GLY A 130 21.48 -13.39 -9.22
CA GLY A 130 22.56 -13.43 -10.22
C GLY A 130 23.81 -12.75 -9.70
#